data_AF-B6SWC0-F1
#
_entry.id   AF-B6SWC0-F1
#
_cell.length_a   1.000
_cell.length_b   1.000
_cell.length_c   1.000
_cell.angle_alpha   90.00
_cell.angle_beta   90.00
_cell.angle_gamma   90.00
#
_symmetry.space_group_name_H-M   'P 1'
#
loop_
_entity.id
_entity.type
_entity.pdbx_description
1 polymer ?
#
loop_
_entity_poly.entity_id
_entity_poly.type
_entity_poly.pdbx_seq_one_letter_code
_entity_poly.pdbx_strand_id
1 'polypeptide(L)'
;MAMHFGEITTAFPGGGGIAGASTARTTPAASPYQAAVEIEEQIYSPAFGNIEVQDSRGCCSGFTGSVTKLLFIFHLLAFIALTAFLGVQASYHQNPAYKPFSNFIPLVSSVIVSTIAACFWVILAVTNPPKAIKTSLWAAPVSALACDVVILLVGNTAALGIGALVVVFAIAAGLYSCWATGPRLKHASDMLSVSVIGAHLPPATSCLVVYVLLATFGYMAFWTVAISCIAAAEGHFMDYRMAYVAALLVSMAWTMQVLRYIVYVAVAKLAHGRLTYGIHVLGGAVEAFCDTIFGPAFGDICMGAMAVPVNSAVRGLARAMKTAAGGNDEFILSGQGCCFAVSEKMLGRANRWGFVHVGARGKAFCVASRDVWSLFVLRGIAELVDSDLTGSFCFLSSVTSGALASLVSGSWALAMDKDQKKLALPISIYAFLIGYYMCRMMIAWPQACVAAYHVAYAENPQNPQLGTLIPEHLRELQAMAADQDRPRVIHFSDDIDNS
;
A
#
# COMPACT_ATOMS: atom_id res chain seq x y z
N MET A 1 -49.58 -2.66 31.63
CA MET A 1 -49.31 -4.10 31.52
C MET A 1 -47.86 -4.31 31.98
N ALA A 2 -47.56 -3.99 33.25
CA ALA A 2 -47.54 -4.89 34.42
C ALA A 2 -46.39 -5.93 34.28
N MET A 3 -45.38 -6.05 35.15
CA MET A 3 -45.31 -5.82 36.60
C MET A 3 -43.91 -5.41 37.10
N HIS A 4 -43.96 -4.63 38.19
CA HIS A 4 -42.96 -4.37 39.21
C HIS A 4 -42.93 -5.53 40.23
N PHE A 5 -41.78 -5.83 40.86
CA PHE A 5 -41.60 -6.35 42.24
C PHE A 5 -40.08 -6.20 42.54
N GLY A 6 -39.57 -5.53 43.59
CA GLY A 6 -39.98 -5.50 45.01
C GLY A 6 -39.59 -6.84 45.66
N GLU A 7 -38.78 -7.00 46.71
CA GLU A 7 -38.61 -6.27 47.98
C GLU A 7 -37.40 -6.92 48.74
N ILE A 8 -36.56 -6.15 49.42
CA ILE A 8 -36.51 -5.85 50.88
C ILE A 8 -35.88 -6.94 51.78
N THR A 9 -34.91 -6.43 52.55
CA THR A 9 -34.15 -6.90 53.71
C THR A 9 -34.93 -7.63 54.82
N THR A 10 -34.26 -8.58 55.49
CA THR A 10 -34.43 -8.82 56.94
C THR A 10 -33.09 -9.16 57.62
N ALA A 11 -32.86 -8.50 58.75
CA ALA A 11 -31.83 -8.77 59.73
C ALA A 11 -32.28 -9.86 60.72
N PHE A 12 -31.36 -10.50 61.45
CA PHE A 12 -31.32 -10.52 62.93
C PHE A 12 -29.99 -11.20 63.40
N PRO A 13 -29.50 -10.90 64.62
CA PRO A 13 -28.14 -11.13 65.11
C PRO A 13 -28.06 -12.23 66.19
N GLY A 14 -26.84 -12.59 66.61
CA GLY A 14 -26.62 -13.14 67.95
C GLY A 14 -25.49 -14.16 68.10
N GLY A 15 -24.40 -13.72 68.73
CA GLY A 15 -23.82 -14.41 69.91
C GLY A 15 -22.85 -15.57 69.70
N GLY A 16 -21.64 -15.42 70.25
CA GLY A 16 -20.80 -16.54 70.71
C GLY A 16 -19.36 -16.48 70.21
N GLY A 17 -18.45 -15.91 71.01
CA GLY A 17 -17.02 -15.90 70.72
C GLY A 17 -16.33 -17.25 70.96
N ILE A 18 -15.10 -17.38 70.45
CA ILE A 18 -13.87 -17.79 71.15
C ILE A 18 -12.70 -17.69 70.14
N ALA A 19 -11.53 -17.34 70.69
CA ALA A 19 -10.28 -16.99 70.04
C ALA A 19 -9.71 -18.00 69.02
N GLY A 20 -8.95 -17.46 68.07
CA GLY A 20 -8.08 -18.22 67.17
C GLY A 20 -7.39 -17.32 66.16
N ALA A 21 -6.30 -16.67 66.56
CA ALA A 21 -5.46 -15.90 65.67
C ALA A 21 -4.82 -16.82 64.61
N SER A 22 -5.19 -16.62 63.35
CA SER A 22 -4.49 -17.12 62.17
C SER A 22 -4.39 -15.96 61.18
N THR A 23 -3.21 -15.35 61.13
CA THR A 23 -2.83 -14.33 60.14
C THR A 23 -2.82 -14.94 58.75
N ALA A 24 -3.96 -14.92 58.06
CA ALA A 24 -4.03 -15.05 56.62
C ALA A 24 -3.63 -13.69 56.03
N ARG A 25 -2.40 -13.61 55.52
CA ARG A 25 -1.86 -12.47 54.79
C ARG A 25 -2.68 -12.32 53.51
N THR A 26 -3.64 -11.39 53.50
CA THR A 26 -4.31 -10.95 52.27
C THR A 26 -3.27 -10.31 51.37
N THR A 27 -2.94 -10.96 50.26
CA THR A 27 -2.26 -10.31 49.14
C THR A 27 -3.15 -9.15 48.67
N PRO A 28 -2.63 -7.91 48.59
CA PRO A 28 -3.43 -6.81 48.05
C PRO A 28 -3.75 -7.12 46.59
N ALA A 29 -5.01 -6.91 46.19
CA ALA A 29 -5.42 -7.00 44.80
C ALA A 29 -4.54 -6.04 43.97
N ALA A 30 -3.79 -6.59 43.02
CA ALA A 30 -2.92 -5.81 42.14
C ALA A 30 -3.77 -4.78 41.39
N SER A 31 -3.35 -3.51 41.45
CA SER A 31 -3.92 -2.45 40.62
C SER A 31 -3.85 -2.86 39.15
N PRO A 32 -4.82 -2.50 38.29
CA PRO A 32 -4.79 -2.78 36.85
C PRO A 32 -3.48 -2.33 36.17
N TYR A 33 -2.83 -1.29 36.71
CA TYR A 33 -1.52 -0.82 36.26
C TYR A 33 -0.38 -1.78 36.62
N GLN A 34 -0.48 -2.45 37.76
CA GLN A 34 0.55 -3.35 38.28
C GLN A 34 0.48 -4.72 37.58
N ALA A 35 -0.74 -5.17 37.24
CA ALA A 35 -0.93 -6.32 36.36
C ALA A 35 -0.44 -6.03 34.92
N ALA A 36 -0.62 -4.81 34.41
CA ALA A 36 -0.08 -4.41 33.11
C ALA A 36 1.46 -4.40 33.11
N VAL A 37 2.09 -3.94 34.19
CA VAL A 37 3.56 -3.95 34.36
C VAL A 37 4.12 -5.35 34.59
N GLU A 38 3.46 -6.22 35.36
CA GLU A 38 3.88 -7.63 35.54
C GLU A 38 3.70 -8.45 34.25
N ILE A 39 2.67 -8.17 33.45
CA ILE A 39 2.52 -8.74 32.11
C ILE A 39 3.66 -8.25 31.22
N GLU A 40 3.99 -6.95 31.25
CA GLU A 40 5.12 -6.39 30.52
C GLU A 40 6.46 -6.99 30.95
N GLU A 41 6.67 -7.29 32.24
CA GLU A 41 7.90 -7.87 32.78
C GLU A 41 8.02 -9.40 32.55
N GLN A 42 6.92 -10.16 32.60
CA GLN A 42 6.90 -11.58 32.20
C GLN A 42 7.04 -11.78 30.67
N ILE A 43 6.74 -10.75 29.87
CA ILE A 43 6.97 -10.72 28.42
C ILE A 43 8.48 -10.69 28.07
N TYR A 44 9.37 -10.38 29.03
CA TYR A 44 10.84 -10.34 28.86
C TYR A 44 11.60 -11.54 29.47
N SER A 45 11.00 -12.73 29.60
CA SER A 45 11.76 -13.91 30.02
C SER A 45 12.62 -14.47 28.86
N PRO A 46 13.95 -14.65 29.02
CA PRO A 46 14.90 -14.95 27.93
C PRO A 46 14.88 -16.41 27.43
N ALA A 47 13.78 -17.14 27.65
CA ALA A 47 13.72 -18.58 27.37
C ALA A 47 13.51 -18.94 25.89
N PHE A 48 13.11 -18.00 25.02
CA PHE A 48 12.96 -18.23 23.59
C PHE A 48 13.50 -17.04 22.82
N GLY A 49 14.38 -17.28 21.83
CA GLY A 49 15.21 -16.31 21.11
C GLY A 49 14.45 -15.19 20.38
N ASN A 50 13.87 -14.28 21.16
CA ASN A 50 13.25 -13.03 20.77
C ASN A 50 14.35 -11.98 20.70
N ILE A 51 14.51 -11.35 19.55
CA ILE A 51 15.43 -10.22 19.41
C ILE A 51 14.73 -9.03 20.05
N GLU A 52 15.31 -8.49 21.10
CA GLU A 52 14.86 -7.26 21.73
C GLU A 52 15.00 -6.11 20.71
N VAL A 53 13.90 -5.69 20.10
CA VAL A 53 13.92 -4.67 19.05
C VAL A 53 13.95 -3.29 19.71
N GLN A 54 15.14 -2.80 20.05
CA GLN A 54 15.38 -1.55 20.79
C GLN A 54 14.44 -0.39 20.35
N ASP A 55 13.66 0.13 21.29
CA ASP A 55 12.75 1.26 21.10
C ASP A 55 13.55 2.56 21.03
N SER A 56 13.96 2.95 19.83
CA SER A 56 14.74 4.17 19.63
C SER A 56 14.06 5.12 18.64
N ARG A 57 13.23 6.03 19.16
CA ARG A 57 13.08 7.36 18.55
C ARG A 57 14.31 8.18 18.94
N GLY A 58 15.40 8.02 18.21
CA GLY A 58 16.58 8.88 18.42
C GLY A 58 16.23 10.35 18.21
N CYS A 59 16.93 11.27 18.90
CA CYS A 59 16.67 12.72 18.83
C CYS A 59 16.65 13.27 17.37
N CYS A 60 17.50 12.72 16.49
CA CYS A 60 17.57 13.10 15.07
C CYS A 60 16.40 12.57 14.22
N SER A 61 15.75 11.48 14.62
CA SER A 61 14.67 10.88 13.83
C SER A 61 13.35 11.64 14.00
N GLY A 62 13.11 12.21 15.19
CA GLY A 62 11.94 13.06 15.45
C GLY A 62 11.94 14.35 14.63
N PHE A 63 13.11 14.99 14.47
CA PHE A 63 13.25 16.24 13.71
C PHE A 63 12.83 16.08 12.24
N THR A 64 13.29 15.01 11.58
CA THR A 64 12.98 14.77 10.16
C THR A 64 11.48 14.54 9.94
N GLY A 65 10.84 13.80 10.85
CA GLY A 65 9.38 13.62 10.84
C GLY A 65 8.63 14.94 10.99
N SER A 66 9.03 15.78 11.97
CA SER A 66 8.41 17.09 12.18
C SER A 66 8.54 18.02 10.97
N VAL A 67 9.72 18.11 10.35
CA VAL A 67 9.95 18.93 9.15
C VAL A 67 9.07 18.44 8.00
N THR A 68 9.02 17.13 7.77
CA THR A 68 8.24 16.57 6.65
C THR A 68 6.73 16.76 6.86
N LYS A 69 6.24 16.66 8.10
CA LYS A 69 4.86 16.99 8.46
C LYS A 69 4.53 18.45 8.10
N LEU A 70 5.38 19.39 8.52
CA LEU A 70 5.17 20.81 8.20
C LEU A 70 5.19 21.05 6.68
N LEU A 71 6.16 20.45 5.97
CA LEU A 71 6.27 20.56 4.52
C LEU A 71 5.00 20.08 3.81
N PHE A 72 4.43 18.95 4.25
CA PHE A 72 3.19 18.43 3.70
C PHE A 72 1.98 19.33 3.97
N ILE A 73 1.88 19.92 5.17
CA ILE A 73 0.80 20.87 5.51
C ILE A 73 0.91 22.13 4.65
N PHE A 74 2.12 22.73 4.55
CA PHE A 74 2.34 23.89 3.68
C PHE A 74 2.03 23.58 2.22
N HIS A 75 2.39 22.38 1.76
CA HIS A 75 2.04 21.90 0.44
C HIS A 75 0.51 21.85 0.21
N LEU A 76 -0.28 21.33 1.17
CA LEU A 76 -1.74 21.31 1.04
C LEU A 76 -2.34 22.72 1.02
N LEU A 77 -1.83 23.62 1.88
CA LEU A 77 -2.24 25.02 1.87
C LEU A 77 -1.88 25.72 0.56
N ALA A 78 -0.69 25.46 0.02
CA ALA A 78 -0.26 25.98 -1.28
C ALA A 78 -1.13 25.45 -2.42
N PHE A 79 -1.53 24.17 -2.39
CA PHE A 79 -2.45 23.58 -3.37
C PHE A 79 -3.84 24.23 -3.30
N ILE A 80 -4.38 24.46 -2.10
CA ILE A 80 -5.67 25.17 -1.92
C ILE A 80 -5.57 26.61 -2.42
N ALA A 81 -4.52 27.34 -2.03
CA ALA A 81 -4.29 28.72 -2.46
C ALA A 81 -4.11 28.83 -3.98
N LEU A 82 -3.35 27.91 -4.58
CA LEU A 82 -3.17 27.83 -6.02
C LEU A 82 -4.50 27.56 -6.73
N THR A 83 -5.31 26.62 -6.22
CA THR A 83 -6.62 26.29 -6.80
C THR A 83 -7.57 27.49 -6.72
N ALA A 84 -7.60 28.20 -5.59
CA ALA A 84 -8.40 29.41 -5.43
C ALA A 84 -7.94 30.52 -6.39
N PHE A 85 -6.63 30.74 -6.49
CA PHE A 85 -6.05 31.70 -7.45
C PHE A 85 -6.44 31.36 -8.89
N LEU A 86 -6.26 30.12 -9.32
CA LEU A 86 -6.65 29.65 -10.64
C LEU A 86 -8.16 29.79 -10.88
N GLY A 87 -8.99 29.55 -9.86
CA GLY A 87 -10.44 29.70 -9.93
C GLY A 87 -10.88 31.16 -10.15
N VAL A 88 -10.26 32.11 -9.44
CA VAL A 88 -10.50 33.55 -9.63
C VAL A 88 -10.10 33.97 -11.04
N GLN A 89 -8.92 33.54 -11.50
CA GLN A 89 -8.46 33.87 -12.85
C GLN A 89 -9.36 33.29 -13.94
N ALA A 90 -9.78 32.03 -13.79
CA ALA A 90 -10.71 31.38 -14.70
C ALA A 90 -12.06 32.09 -14.79
N SER A 91 -12.49 32.75 -13.71
CA SER A 91 -13.75 33.49 -13.65
C SER A 91 -13.64 34.90 -14.23
N TYR A 92 -12.53 35.60 -13.99
CA TYR A 92 -12.34 36.98 -14.45
C TYR A 92 -11.87 37.07 -15.92
N HIS A 93 -11.08 36.12 -16.37
CA HIS A 93 -10.51 36.06 -17.72
C HIS A 93 -10.88 34.74 -18.41
N GLN A 94 -12.17 34.40 -18.42
CA GLN A 94 -12.63 33.16 -19.04
C GLN A 94 -12.34 33.17 -20.55
N ASN A 95 -11.62 32.15 -21.02
CA ASN A 95 -11.41 31.97 -22.46
C ASN A 95 -12.77 31.64 -23.13
N PRO A 96 -13.21 32.42 -24.14
CA PRO A 96 -14.50 32.20 -24.81
C PRO A 96 -14.58 30.85 -25.54
N ALA A 97 -13.44 30.22 -25.85
CA ALA A 97 -13.40 28.87 -26.43
C ALA A 97 -13.50 27.75 -25.39
N TYR A 98 -13.43 28.06 -24.10
CA TYR A 98 -13.52 27.06 -23.03
C TYR A 98 -14.95 26.59 -22.83
N LYS A 99 -15.19 25.28 -23.04
CA LYS A 99 -16.46 24.61 -22.78
C LYS A 99 -16.39 23.88 -21.42
N PRO A 100 -16.97 24.41 -20.33
CA PRO A 100 -16.80 23.85 -18.99
C PRO A 100 -17.29 22.40 -18.89
N PHE A 101 -18.48 22.13 -19.44
CA PHE A 101 -19.08 20.81 -19.41
C PHE A 101 -18.26 19.78 -20.21
N SER A 102 -17.65 20.17 -21.32
CA SER A 102 -16.85 19.26 -22.16
C SER A 102 -15.54 18.83 -21.49
N ASN A 103 -14.91 19.70 -20.69
CA ASN A 103 -13.63 19.41 -20.04
C ASN A 103 -13.78 18.81 -18.64
N PHE A 104 -14.80 19.25 -17.89
CA PHE A 104 -15.00 18.83 -16.50
C PHE A 104 -15.70 17.47 -16.39
N ILE A 105 -16.74 17.22 -17.19
CA ILE A 105 -17.54 15.97 -17.11
C ILE A 105 -16.67 14.72 -17.32
N PRO A 106 -15.77 14.65 -18.32
CA PRO A 106 -14.93 13.46 -18.51
C PRO A 106 -14.01 13.17 -17.32
N LEU A 107 -13.47 14.22 -16.67
CA LEU A 107 -12.59 14.05 -15.54
C LEU A 107 -13.36 13.65 -14.28
N VAL A 108 -14.54 14.21 -14.04
CA VAL A 108 -15.40 13.79 -12.91
C VAL A 108 -15.91 12.37 -13.09
N SER A 109 -16.31 11.99 -14.30
CA SER A 109 -16.74 10.61 -14.59
C SER A 109 -15.61 9.62 -14.33
N SER A 110 -14.35 10.00 -14.60
CA SER A 110 -13.17 9.21 -14.26
C SER A 110 -13.08 8.92 -12.75
N VAL A 111 -13.37 9.88 -11.88
CA VAL A 111 -13.35 9.70 -10.41
C VAL A 111 -14.40 8.66 -9.97
N ILE A 112 -15.59 8.71 -10.57
CA ILE A 112 -16.69 7.78 -10.28
C ILE A 112 -16.33 6.36 -10.74
N VAL A 113 -15.90 6.21 -12.00
CA VAL A 113 -15.47 4.91 -12.56
C VAL A 113 -14.32 4.32 -11.75
N SER A 114 -13.36 5.16 -11.36
CA SER A 114 -12.22 4.76 -10.54
C SER A 114 -12.63 4.27 -9.16
N THR A 115 -13.62 4.92 -8.54
CA THR A 115 -14.18 4.50 -7.25
C THR A 115 -14.84 3.13 -7.35
N ILE A 116 -15.65 2.92 -8.39
CA ILE A 116 -16.32 1.62 -8.63
C ILE A 116 -15.29 0.52 -8.88
N ALA A 117 -14.29 0.78 -9.73
CA ALA A 117 -13.23 -0.18 -10.03
C ALA A 117 -12.38 -0.50 -8.80
N ALA A 118 -12.08 0.49 -7.97
CA ALA A 118 -11.34 0.31 -6.72
C ALA A 118 -12.13 -0.55 -5.72
N CYS A 119 -13.42 -0.29 -5.54
CA CYS A 119 -14.30 -1.13 -4.72
C CYS A 119 -14.37 -2.57 -5.23
N PHE A 120 -14.50 -2.76 -6.56
CA PHE A 120 -14.48 -4.08 -7.18
C PHE A 120 -13.21 -4.85 -6.81
N TRP A 121 -12.04 -4.24 -6.95
CA TRP A 121 -10.77 -4.90 -6.63
C TRP A 121 -10.62 -5.24 -5.16
N VAL A 122 -11.06 -4.36 -4.25
CA VAL A 122 -11.04 -4.63 -2.81
C VAL A 122 -11.98 -5.78 -2.46
N ILE A 123 -13.21 -5.76 -2.96
CA ILE A 123 -14.19 -6.83 -2.73
C ILE A 123 -13.63 -8.16 -3.25
N LEU A 124 -13.04 -8.17 -4.45
CA LEU A 124 -12.47 -9.37 -5.04
C LEU A 124 -11.27 -9.87 -4.22
N ALA A 125 -10.39 -8.97 -3.74
CA ALA A 125 -9.23 -9.30 -2.92
C ALA A 125 -9.60 -9.97 -1.59
N VAL A 126 -10.71 -9.57 -0.99
CA VAL A 126 -11.17 -10.12 0.30
C VAL A 126 -11.99 -11.39 0.11
N THR A 127 -12.89 -11.42 -0.88
CA THR A 127 -13.82 -12.54 -1.07
C THR A 127 -13.17 -13.71 -1.82
N ASN A 128 -12.27 -13.43 -2.75
CA ASN A 128 -11.58 -14.47 -3.53
C ASN A 128 -10.17 -14.01 -3.93
N PRO A 129 -9.20 -14.06 -2.99
CA PRO A 129 -7.81 -13.69 -3.24
C PRO A 129 -7.19 -14.37 -4.48
N PRO A 130 -7.39 -15.70 -4.72
CA PRO A 130 -6.87 -16.35 -5.92
C PRO A 130 -7.39 -15.75 -7.22
N LYS A 131 -8.70 -15.48 -7.29
CA LYS A 131 -9.29 -14.81 -8.45
C LYS A 131 -8.76 -13.38 -8.56
N ALA A 132 -8.64 -12.62 -7.47
CA ALA A 132 -8.15 -11.24 -7.49
C ALA A 132 -6.75 -11.10 -8.09
N ILE A 133 -5.80 -11.92 -7.62
CA ILE A 133 -4.43 -11.88 -8.11
C ILE A 133 -4.39 -12.32 -9.58
N LYS A 134 -5.05 -13.44 -9.92
CA LYS A 134 -5.11 -13.95 -11.29
C LYS A 134 -5.73 -12.95 -12.26
N THR A 135 -6.88 -12.35 -11.91
CA THR A 135 -7.54 -11.38 -12.78
C THR A 135 -6.71 -10.12 -12.93
N SER A 136 -6.04 -9.63 -11.88
CA SER A 136 -5.19 -8.44 -11.99
C SER A 136 -4.03 -8.62 -12.98
N LEU A 137 -3.42 -9.81 -13.00
CA LEU A 137 -2.30 -10.13 -13.88
C LEU A 137 -2.70 -10.00 -15.35
N TRP A 138 -3.84 -10.58 -15.74
CA TRP A 138 -4.31 -10.58 -17.12
C TRP A 138 -5.12 -9.34 -17.51
N ALA A 139 -5.84 -8.72 -16.58
CA ALA A 139 -6.65 -7.54 -16.86
C ALA A 139 -5.80 -6.30 -17.16
N ALA A 140 -4.62 -6.17 -16.55
CA ALA A 140 -3.73 -5.03 -16.78
C ALA A 140 -3.23 -4.89 -18.22
N PRO A 141 -2.61 -5.91 -18.86
CA PRO A 141 -2.18 -5.78 -20.25
C PRO A 141 -3.35 -5.62 -21.22
N VAL A 142 -4.48 -6.31 -20.99
CA VAL A 142 -5.67 -6.21 -21.86
C VAL A 142 -6.28 -4.81 -21.79
N SER A 143 -6.50 -4.28 -20.58
CA SER A 143 -7.05 -2.94 -20.41
C SER A 143 -6.09 -1.85 -20.88
N ALA A 144 -4.77 -2.04 -20.71
CA ALA A 144 -3.76 -1.13 -21.24
C ALA A 144 -3.84 -1.03 -22.78
N LEU A 145 -3.92 -2.16 -23.48
CA LEU A 145 -4.08 -2.17 -24.95
C LEU A 145 -5.42 -1.56 -25.39
N ALA A 146 -6.51 -1.83 -24.66
CA ALA A 146 -7.80 -1.22 -24.95
C ALA A 146 -7.76 0.32 -24.79
N CYS A 147 -7.12 0.80 -23.73
CA CYS A 147 -6.86 2.22 -23.52
C CYS A 147 -5.95 2.80 -24.61
N ASP A 148 -4.98 2.03 -25.09
CA ASP A 148 -4.02 2.48 -26.10
C ASP A 148 -4.69 2.79 -27.44
N VAL A 149 -5.72 2.03 -27.82
CA VAL A 149 -6.53 2.34 -29.01
C VAL A 149 -7.05 3.79 -28.96
N VAL A 150 -7.57 4.23 -27.80
CA VAL A 150 -8.06 5.60 -27.61
C VAL A 150 -6.92 6.62 -27.74
N ILE A 151 -5.76 6.32 -27.17
CA ILE A 151 -4.57 7.18 -27.27
C ILE A 151 -4.14 7.33 -28.73
N LEU A 152 -4.00 6.23 -29.46
CA LEU A 152 -3.55 6.23 -30.86
C LEU A 152 -4.54 6.93 -31.80
N LEU A 153 -5.85 6.88 -31.51
CA LEU A 153 -6.89 7.59 -32.29
C LEU A 153 -6.76 9.12 -32.25
N VAL A 154 -6.02 9.68 -31.29
CA VAL A 154 -5.66 11.12 -31.26
C VAL A 154 -4.86 11.49 -32.52
N GLY A 155 -3.97 10.60 -32.99
CA GLY A 155 -3.27 10.73 -34.25
C GLY A 155 -2.14 11.78 -34.28
N ASN A 156 -1.56 12.15 -33.13
CA ASN A 156 -0.40 13.03 -33.06
C ASN A 156 0.89 12.26 -32.69
N THR A 157 2.06 12.88 -32.88
CA THR A 157 3.37 12.26 -32.62
C THR A 157 3.57 11.88 -31.15
N ALA A 158 3.05 12.70 -30.24
CA ALA A 158 3.09 12.43 -28.80
C ALA A 158 2.28 11.18 -28.41
N ALA A 159 1.08 11.01 -28.98
CA ALA A 159 0.24 9.85 -28.77
C ALA A 159 0.86 8.58 -29.34
N LEU A 160 1.53 8.66 -30.49
CA LEU A 160 2.26 7.51 -31.05
C LEU A 160 3.40 7.08 -30.10
N GLY A 161 4.17 8.04 -29.57
CA GLY A 161 5.23 7.76 -28.61
C GLY A 161 4.71 7.14 -27.31
N ILE A 162 3.63 7.69 -26.75
CA ILE A 162 2.99 7.14 -25.54
C ILE A 162 2.42 5.75 -25.83
N GLY A 163 1.76 5.55 -26.97
CA GLY A 163 1.18 4.26 -27.28
C GLY A 163 2.20 3.16 -27.50
N ALA A 164 3.33 3.47 -28.15
CA ALA A 164 4.45 2.55 -28.22
C ALA A 164 4.94 2.10 -26.83
N LEU A 165 5.01 3.03 -25.85
CA LEU A 165 5.37 2.69 -24.47
C LEU A 165 4.30 1.81 -23.79
N VAL A 166 3.01 2.05 -24.06
CA VAL A 166 1.91 1.24 -23.52
C VAL A 166 1.94 -0.17 -24.09
N VAL A 167 2.24 -0.35 -25.37
CA VAL A 167 2.43 -1.68 -26.00
C VAL A 167 3.60 -2.42 -25.36
N VAL A 168 4.75 -1.77 -25.18
CA VAL A 168 5.92 -2.36 -24.50
C VAL A 168 5.55 -2.79 -23.08
N PHE A 169 4.83 -1.94 -22.34
CA PHE A 169 4.32 -2.27 -21.02
C PHE A 169 3.37 -3.47 -21.05
N ALA A 170 2.43 -3.53 -21.99
CA ALA A 170 1.47 -4.63 -22.10
C ALA A 170 2.17 -5.97 -22.41
N ILE A 171 3.19 -5.97 -23.27
CA ILE A 171 4.02 -7.15 -23.54
C ILE A 171 4.75 -7.58 -22.26
N ALA A 172 5.43 -6.65 -21.59
CA ALA A 172 6.15 -6.94 -20.36
C ALA A 172 5.22 -7.45 -19.25
N ALA A 173 4.04 -6.85 -19.08
CA ALA A 173 3.02 -7.28 -18.12
C ALA A 173 2.43 -8.66 -18.49
N GLY A 174 2.25 -8.95 -19.79
CA GLY A 174 1.84 -10.27 -20.27
C GLY A 174 2.88 -11.36 -19.98
N LEU A 175 4.15 -11.10 -20.29
CA LEU A 175 5.27 -12.00 -19.97
C LEU A 175 5.40 -12.22 -18.45
N TYR A 176 5.29 -11.14 -17.67
CA TYR A 176 5.28 -11.21 -16.21
C TYR A 176 4.10 -12.06 -15.69
N SER A 177 2.92 -11.95 -16.32
CA SER A 177 1.74 -12.74 -15.95
C SER A 177 1.93 -14.22 -16.24
N CYS A 178 2.56 -14.58 -17.36
CA CYS A 178 2.96 -15.95 -17.65
C CYS A 178 3.92 -16.48 -16.58
N TRP A 179 4.95 -15.70 -16.21
CA TRP A 179 5.92 -16.07 -15.17
C TRP A 179 5.31 -16.20 -13.77
N ALA A 180 4.38 -15.31 -13.42
CA ALA A 180 3.73 -15.31 -12.12
C ALA A 180 2.70 -16.44 -11.96
N THR A 181 2.19 -17.00 -13.06
CA THR A 181 1.20 -18.08 -13.05
C THR A 181 1.83 -19.39 -12.57
N GLY A 182 1.27 -20.01 -11.53
CA GLY A 182 1.75 -21.29 -10.97
C GLY A 182 1.85 -21.28 -9.44
N PRO A 183 2.88 -21.92 -8.85
CA PRO A 183 3.07 -22.03 -7.39
C PRO A 183 3.14 -20.67 -6.68
N ARG A 184 3.78 -19.67 -7.31
CA ARG A 184 3.91 -18.30 -6.77
C ARG A 184 2.55 -17.62 -6.58
N LEU A 185 1.66 -17.77 -7.56
CA LEU A 185 0.30 -17.24 -7.47
C LEU A 185 -0.47 -17.90 -6.34
N LYS A 186 -0.36 -19.23 -6.20
CA LYS A 186 -1.00 -19.97 -5.11
C LYS A 186 -0.51 -19.44 -3.75
N HIS A 187 0.81 -19.38 -3.57
CA HIS A 187 1.40 -18.85 -2.34
C HIS A 187 0.94 -17.42 -2.01
N ALA A 188 0.97 -16.51 -2.98
CA ALA A 188 0.52 -15.14 -2.75
C ALA A 188 -0.98 -15.03 -2.43
N SER A 189 -1.78 -15.92 -3.01
CA SER A 189 -3.23 -15.98 -2.77
C SER A 189 -3.54 -16.50 -1.37
N ASP A 190 -2.86 -17.57 -0.96
CA ASP A 190 -2.97 -18.15 0.37
C ASP A 190 -2.47 -17.15 1.41
N MET A 191 -1.35 -16.47 1.14
CA MET A 191 -0.80 -15.40 1.97
C MET A 191 -1.79 -14.25 2.16
N LEU A 192 -2.39 -13.75 1.07
CA LEU A 192 -3.38 -12.69 1.12
C LEU A 192 -4.63 -13.13 1.91
N SER A 193 -5.09 -14.37 1.70
CA SER A 193 -6.24 -14.93 2.42
C SER A 193 -5.98 -15.05 3.93
N VAL A 194 -4.90 -15.73 4.30
CA VAL A 194 -4.51 -15.96 5.70
C VAL A 194 -4.25 -14.65 6.43
N SER A 195 -3.58 -13.70 5.78
CA SER A 195 -3.28 -12.40 6.39
C SER A 195 -4.54 -11.56 6.64
N VAL A 196 -5.48 -11.52 5.68
CA VAL A 196 -6.72 -10.75 5.82
C VAL A 196 -7.66 -11.40 6.84
N ILE A 197 -7.80 -12.73 6.82
CA ILE A 197 -8.63 -13.47 7.77
C ILE A 197 -8.01 -13.38 9.18
N GLY A 198 -6.72 -13.67 9.31
CA GLY A 198 -6.00 -13.68 10.59
C GLY A 198 -5.91 -12.31 11.25
N ALA A 199 -5.89 -11.23 10.48
CA ALA A 199 -5.94 -9.88 11.02
C ALA A 199 -7.24 -9.58 11.79
N HIS A 200 -8.35 -10.30 11.52
CA HIS A 200 -9.66 -10.15 12.16
C HIS A 200 -10.02 -8.68 12.43
N LEU A 201 -9.94 -7.83 11.40
CA LEU A 201 -10.12 -6.39 11.56
C LEU A 201 -11.53 -6.10 12.11
N PRO A 202 -11.65 -5.25 13.14
CA PRO A 202 -12.94 -4.95 13.75
C PRO A 202 -13.87 -4.27 12.74
N PRO A 203 -15.21 -4.42 12.85
CA PRO A 203 -16.17 -3.82 11.92
C PRO A 203 -16.03 -2.29 11.78
N ALA A 204 -15.56 -1.62 12.83
CA ALA A 204 -15.25 -0.19 12.82
C ALA A 204 -14.21 0.21 11.75
N THR A 205 -13.33 -0.72 11.35
CA THR A 205 -12.35 -0.51 10.26
C THR A 205 -13.04 -0.23 8.92
N SER A 206 -14.18 -0.87 8.66
CA SER A 206 -14.95 -0.62 7.43
C SER A 206 -15.47 0.82 7.36
N CYS A 207 -15.90 1.38 8.49
CA CYS A 207 -16.31 2.79 8.57
C CYS A 207 -15.14 3.73 8.24
N LEU A 208 -13.93 3.41 8.70
CA LEU A 208 -12.73 4.18 8.39
C LEU A 208 -12.34 4.11 6.91
N VAL A 209 -12.40 2.92 6.30
CA VAL A 209 -12.13 2.78 4.86
C VAL A 209 -13.11 3.63 4.05
N VAL A 210 -14.39 3.68 4.46
CA VAL A 210 -15.39 4.57 3.83
C VAL A 210 -15.04 6.05 4.02
N TYR A 211 -14.63 6.46 5.22
CA TYR A 211 -14.21 7.85 5.47
C TYR A 211 -13.02 8.27 4.59
N VAL A 212 -11.99 7.41 4.50
CA VAL A 212 -10.83 7.71 3.65
C VAL A 212 -11.20 7.70 2.17
N LEU A 213 -12.10 6.80 1.74
CA LEU A 213 -12.62 6.82 0.38
C LEU A 213 -13.33 8.15 0.08
N LEU A 214 -14.17 8.66 0.98
CA LEU A 214 -14.84 9.96 0.82
C LEU A 214 -13.83 11.12 0.78
N ALA A 215 -12.84 11.12 1.67
CA ALA A 215 -11.77 12.12 1.66
C ALA A 215 -10.97 12.10 0.35
N THR A 216 -10.67 10.90 -0.15
CA THR A 216 -9.95 10.70 -1.41
C THR A 216 -10.79 11.15 -2.61
N PHE A 217 -12.08 10.81 -2.63
CA PHE A 217 -13.04 11.27 -3.63
C PHE A 217 -13.12 12.81 -3.65
N GLY A 218 -13.26 13.43 -2.48
CA GLY A 218 -13.31 14.88 -2.33
C GLY A 218 -12.03 15.57 -2.82
N TYR A 219 -10.86 15.05 -2.43
CA TYR A 219 -9.57 15.55 -2.91
C TYR A 219 -9.45 15.43 -4.44
N MET A 220 -9.80 14.27 -5.01
CA MET A 220 -9.74 14.05 -6.45
C MET A 220 -10.70 14.95 -7.22
N ALA A 221 -11.93 15.12 -6.74
CA ALA A 221 -12.90 16.04 -7.33
C ALA A 221 -12.41 17.50 -7.26
N PHE A 222 -11.78 17.91 -6.15
CA PHE A 222 -11.21 19.24 -6.05
C PHE A 222 -10.00 19.42 -6.98
N TRP A 223 -9.17 18.38 -7.15
CA TRP A 223 -8.07 18.37 -8.10
C TRP A 223 -8.55 18.47 -9.57
N THR A 224 -9.66 17.81 -9.93
CA THR A 224 -10.23 17.94 -11.29
C THR A 224 -10.78 19.34 -11.55
N VAL A 225 -11.29 20.04 -10.54
CA VAL A 225 -11.63 21.47 -10.64
C VAL A 225 -10.36 22.29 -10.91
N ALA A 226 -9.28 22.08 -10.14
CA ALA A 226 -8.04 22.84 -10.30
C ALA A 226 -7.45 22.75 -11.72
N ILE A 227 -7.37 21.55 -12.28
CA ILE A 227 -6.86 21.35 -13.66
C ILE A 227 -7.79 21.96 -14.72
N SER A 228 -9.10 21.92 -14.47
CA SER A 228 -10.11 22.54 -15.35
C SER A 228 -10.00 24.07 -15.34
N CYS A 229 -9.69 24.69 -14.20
CA CYS A 229 -9.44 26.13 -14.11
C CYS A 229 -8.21 26.57 -14.93
N ILE A 230 -7.15 25.75 -15.01
CA ILE A 230 -5.99 26.03 -15.86
C ILE A 230 -6.40 26.07 -17.33
N ALA A 231 -7.22 25.12 -17.78
CA ALA A 231 -7.74 25.09 -19.15
C ALA A 231 -8.69 26.26 -19.44
N ALA A 232 -9.43 26.74 -18.44
CA ALA A 232 -10.37 27.86 -18.57
C ALA A 232 -9.69 29.23 -18.70
N ALA A 233 -8.54 29.40 -18.03
CA ALA A 233 -7.77 30.65 -18.02
C ALA A 233 -6.68 30.71 -19.12
N GLU A 234 -6.71 29.80 -20.10
CA GLU A 234 -5.71 29.73 -21.17
C GLU A 234 -5.73 31.01 -22.03
N GLY A 235 -4.66 31.82 -21.96
CA GLY A 235 -4.48 33.05 -22.75
C GLY A 235 -4.05 34.30 -21.96
N HIS A 236 -4.22 34.33 -20.63
CA HIS A 236 -3.83 35.47 -19.78
C HIS A 236 -3.12 34.97 -18.51
N PHE A 237 -1.95 35.54 -18.17
CA PHE A 237 -1.14 35.20 -16.98
C PHE A 237 -0.71 33.71 -16.85
N MET A 238 -0.74 32.95 -17.95
CA MET A 238 -0.40 31.51 -18.00
C MET A 238 0.96 31.22 -18.63
N ASP A 239 1.92 32.15 -18.53
CA ASP A 239 3.30 31.97 -19.03
C ASP A 239 3.96 30.71 -18.46
N TYR A 240 3.52 30.28 -17.27
CA TYR A 240 4.03 29.09 -16.56
C TYR A 240 3.01 27.94 -16.48
N ARG A 241 2.13 27.78 -17.48
CA ARG A 241 1.12 26.69 -17.51
C ARG A 241 1.68 25.32 -17.14
N MET A 242 2.84 24.96 -17.68
CA MET A 242 3.48 23.67 -17.42
C MET A 242 3.92 23.53 -15.97
N ALA A 243 4.35 24.62 -15.33
CA ALA A 243 4.71 24.61 -13.91
C ALA A 243 3.48 24.39 -13.02
N TYR A 244 2.33 25.01 -13.35
CA TYR A 244 1.08 24.78 -12.62
C TYR A 244 0.60 23.33 -12.77
N VAL A 245 0.60 22.78 -13.99
CA VAL A 245 0.24 21.37 -14.22
C VAL A 245 1.19 20.43 -13.49
N ALA A 246 2.51 20.68 -13.55
CA ALA A 246 3.50 19.89 -12.83
C ALA A 246 3.30 19.96 -11.31
N ALA A 247 3.05 21.16 -10.76
CA ALA A 247 2.76 21.34 -9.33
C ALA A 247 1.50 20.58 -8.91
N LEU A 248 0.43 20.62 -9.71
CA LEU A 248 -0.79 19.84 -9.47
C LEU A 248 -0.53 18.33 -9.51
N LEU A 249 0.26 17.84 -10.47
CA LEU A 249 0.60 16.41 -10.58
C LEU A 249 1.48 15.94 -9.42
N VAL A 250 2.47 16.73 -9.00
CA VAL A 250 3.27 16.45 -7.80
C VAL A 250 2.40 16.43 -6.56
N SER A 251 1.46 17.38 -6.44
CA SER A 251 0.51 17.43 -5.33
C SER A 251 -0.41 16.22 -5.29
N MET A 252 -0.95 15.82 -6.45
CA MET A 252 -1.72 14.60 -6.60
C MET A 252 -0.93 13.38 -6.14
N ALA A 253 0.27 13.20 -6.69
CA ALA A 253 1.12 12.05 -6.40
C ALA A 253 1.44 11.96 -4.91
N TRP A 254 1.87 13.05 -4.29
CA TRP A 254 2.29 13.03 -2.89
C TRP A 254 1.10 12.86 -1.93
N THR A 255 0.01 13.62 -2.11
CA THR A 255 -1.19 13.53 -1.26
C THR A 255 -1.79 12.12 -1.31
N MET A 256 -1.88 11.53 -2.50
CA MET A 256 -2.42 10.19 -2.66
C MET A 256 -1.55 9.11 -2.01
N GLN A 257 -0.22 9.26 -2.07
CA GLN A 257 0.67 8.35 -1.36
C GLN A 257 0.58 8.50 0.15
N VAL A 258 0.39 9.73 0.66
CA VAL A 258 0.16 9.97 2.09
C VAL A 258 -1.14 9.32 2.55
N LEU A 259 -2.26 9.57 1.87
CA LEU A 259 -3.56 8.94 2.17
C LEU A 259 -3.47 7.41 2.16
N ARG A 260 -2.77 6.86 1.17
CA ARG A 260 -2.50 5.42 1.07
C ARG A 260 -1.77 4.90 2.31
N TYR A 261 -0.70 5.58 2.73
CA TYR A 261 0.12 5.11 3.85
C TYR A 261 -0.49 5.38 5.22
N ILE A 262 -1.39 6.36 5.37
CA ILE A 262 -2.21 6.52 6.57
C ILE A 262 -3.05 5.26 6.79
N VAL A 263 -3.79 4.82 5.76
CA VAL A 263 -4.57 3.58 5.84
C VAL A 263 -3.68 2.37 6.06
N TYR A 264 -2.56 2.31 5.34
CA TYR A 264 -1.61 1.21 5.46
C TYR A 264 -1.08 1.06 6.90
N VAL A 265 -0.61 2.15 7.51
CA VAL A 265 -0.05 2.14 8.88
C VAL A 265 -1.12 1.83 9.92
N ALA A 266 -2.30 2.44 9.81
CA ALA A 266 -3.39 2.20 10.75
C ALA A 266 -3.83 0.73 10.73
N VAL A 267 -4.00 0.15 9.53
CA VAL A 267 -4.39 -1.26 9.36
C VAL A 267 -3.26 -2.19 9.77
N ALA A 268 -2.00 -1.85 9.46
CA ALA A 268 -0.84 -2.63 9.90
C ALA A 268 -0.73 -2.67 11.43
N LYS A 269 -0.99 -1.57 12.15
CA LYS A 269 -1.03 -1.52 13.63
C LYS A 269 -2.06 -2.50 14.17
N LEU A 270 -3.29 -2.48 13.64
CA LEU A 270 -4.37 -3.37 14.06
C LEU A 270 -4.08 -4.83 13.75
N ALA A 271 -3.64 -5.11 12.51
CA ALA A 271 -3.33 -6.46 12.05
C ALA A 271 -2.14 -7.06 12.81
N HIS A 272 -1.06 -6.30 13.00
CA HIS A 272 0.14 -6.76 13.72
C HIS A 272 -0.17 -7.04 15.19
N GLY A 273 -0.94 -6.18 15.86
CA GLY A 273 -1.38 -6.42 17.24
C GLY A 273 -2.18 -7.72 17.37
N ARG A 274 -3.08 -7.99 16.42
CA ARG A 274 -3.88 -9.22 16.41
C ARG A 274 -3.06 -10.47 16.11
N LEU A 275 -2.18 -10.41 15.10
CA LEU A 275 -1.38 -11.54 14.62
C LEU A 275 -0.24 -11.93 15.57
N THR A 276 0.29 -10.96 16.33
CA THR A 276 1.43 -11.20 17.22
C THR A 276 0.97 -11.62 18.62
N TYR A 277 -0.08 -10.97 19.14
CA TYR A 277 -0.44 -11.09 20.54
C TYR A 277 -1.84 -11.69 20.77
N GLY A 278 -2.65 -11.88 19.73
CA GLY A 278 -4.03 -12.37 19.85
C GLY A 278 -4.98 -11.42 20.59
N ILE A 279 -4.53 -10.20 20.91
CA ILE A 279 -5.34 -9.18 21.59
C ILE A 279 -5.88 -8.18 20.58
N HIS A 280 -7.02 -7.58 20.90
CA HIS A 280 -7.45 -6.37 20.21
C HIS A 280 -6.65 -5.19 20.78
N VAL A 281 -6.12 -4.34 19.90
CA VAL A 281 -5.44 -3.11 20.30
C VAL A 281 -6.42 -2.25 21.12
N LEU A 282 -6.01 -1.87 22.33
CA LEU A 282 -6.77 -0.99 23.23
C LEU A 282 -7.10 0.32 22.48
N GLY A 283 -8.38 0.71 22.46
CA GLY A 283 -8.86 1.91 21.73
C GLY A 283 -9.58 1.65 20.39
N GLY A 284 -9.42 0.45 19.82
CA GLY A 284 -10.12 0.07 18.58
C GLY A 284 -9.60 0.77 17.32
N ALA A 285 -10.32 0.62 16.21
CA ALA A 285 -9.86 1.09 14.90
C ALA A 285 -9.80 2.61 14.78
N VAL A 286 -10.77 3.32 15.38
CA VAL A 286 -10.89 4.79 15.28
C VAL A 286 -9.74 5.46 16.00
N GLU A 287 -9.38 5.01 17.21
CA GLU A 287 -8.24 5.55 17.94
C GLU A 287 -6.92 5.27 17.21
N ALA A 288 -6.71 4.04 16.70
CA ALA A 288 -5.54 3.72 15.89
C ALA A 288 -5.40 4.64 14.66
N PHE A 289 -6.51 5.02 14.04
CA PHE A 289 -6.52 5.91 12.89
C PHE A 289 -6.28 7.38 13.28
N CYS A 290 -6.92 7.86 14.35
CA CYS A 290 -6.69 9.17 14.92
C CYS A 290 -5.24 9.35 15.37
N ASP A 291 -4.66 8.35 16.03
CA ASP A 291 -3.24 8.31 16.39
C ASP A 291 -2.33 8.40 15.15
N THR A 292 -2.74 7.77 14.06
CA THR A 292 -1.96 7.76 12.81
C THR A 292 -1.98 9.14 12.14
N ILE A 293 -3.14 9.82 12.13
CA ILE A 293 -3.31 11.13 11.50
C ILE A 293 -2.77 12.27 12.38
N PHE A 294 -3.18 12.30 13.64
CA PHE A 294 -2.92 13.41 14.55
C PHE A 294 -1.67 13.18 15.41
N GLY A 295 -1.21 11.93 15.52
CA GLY A 295 -0.07 11.58 16.34
C GLY A 295 1.28 11.86 15.68
N PRO A 296 2.37 11.45 16.38
CA PRO A 296 3.74 11.74 15.97
C PRO A 296 4.17 10.98 14.70
N ALA A 297 3.52 9.86 14.37
CA ALA A 297 3.85 9.03 13.21
C ALA A 297 3.49 9.68 11.86
N PHE A 298 2.65 10.73 11.84
CA PHE A 298 2.22 11.37 10.61
C PHE A 298 3.40 11.93 9.78
N GLY A 299 4.41 12.49 10.45
CA GLY A 299 5.60 13.00 9.77
C GLY A 299 6.42 11.90 9.08
N ASP A 300 6.56 10.76 9.76
CA ASP A 300 7.20 9.55 9.22
C ASP A 300 6.42 8.96 8.04
N ILE A 301 5.08 9.05 8.07
CA ILE A 301 4.20 8.67 6.97
C ILE A 301 4.42 9.56 5.76
N CYS A 302 4.46 10.89 5.95
CA CYS A 302 4.72 11.83 4.86
C CYS A 302 6.10 11.60 4.22
N MET A 303 7.12 11.29 5.03
CA MET A 303 8.46 10.97 4.55
C MET A 303 8.48 9.67 3.75
N GLY A 304 7.91 8.59 4.29
CA GLY A 304 7.87 7.31 3.59
C GLY A 304 6.98 7.34 2.34
N ALA A 305 5.95 8.19 2.30
CA ALA A 305 5.12 8.41 1.11
C ALA A 305 5.90 8.98 -0.08
N MET A 306 6.96 9.74 0.17
CA MET A 306 7.90 10.18 -0.87
C MET A 306 8.93 9.10 -1.19
N ALA A 307 9.54 8.52 -0.15
CA ALA A 307 10.71 7.65 -0.31
C ALA A 307 10.35 6.26 -0.89
N VAL A 308 9.27 5.63 -0.45
CA VAL A 308 8.98 4.24 -0.84
C VAL A 308 8.62 4.08 -2.32
N PRO A 309 7.82 4.95 -2.96
CA PRO A 309 7.58 4.86 -4.40
C PRO A 309 8.87 5.02 -5.22
N VAL A 310 9.72 5.98 -4.85
CA VAL A 310 11.03 6.20 -5.51
C VAL A 310 11.90 4.96 -5.39
N ASN A 311 12.00 4.38 -4.18
CA ASN A 311 12.76 3.15 -3.97
C ASN A 311 12.20 1.97 -4.75
N SER A 312 10.88 1.85 -4.83
CA SER A 312 10.23 0.80 -5.62
C SER A 312 10.56 0.93 -7.11
N ALA A 313 10.63 2.16 -7.63
CA ALA A 313 11.01 2.44 -9.02
C ALA A 313 12.49 2.12 -9.28
N VAL A 314 13.40 2.58 -8.41
CA VAL A 314 14.84 2.29 -8.51
C VAL A 314 15.09 0.78 -8.46
N ARG A 315 14.40 0.06 -7.57
CA ARG A 315 14.52 -1.40 -7.45
C ARG A 315 13.95 -2.13 -8.67
N GLY A 316 12.84 -1.64 -9.23
CA GLY A 316 12.29 -2.15 -10.48
C GLY A 316 13.28 -2.02 -11.63
N LEU A 317 13.90 -0.83 -11.77
CA LEU A 317 14.91 -0.55 -12.77
C LEU A 317 16.15 -1.44 -12.60
N ALA A 318 16.66 -1.58 -11.38
CA ALA A 318 17.81 -2.45 -11.08
C ALA A 318 17.56 -3.90 -11.50
N ARG A 319 16.35 -4.42 -11.25
CA ARG A 319 15.97 -5.78 -11.69
C ARG A 319 15.85 -5.90 -13.20
N ALA A 320 15.23 -4.92 -13.86
CA ALA A 320 15.10 -4.93 -15.31
C ALA A 320 16.48 -4.95 -15.99
N MET A 321 17.44 -4.19 -15.47
CA MET A 321 18.83 -4.22 -15.94
C MET A 321 19.51 -5.57 -15.69
N LYS A 322 19.31 -6.18 -14.51
CA LYS A 322 19.85 -7.52 -14.20
C LYS A 322 19.32 -8.58 -15.17
N THR A 323 18.04 -8.54 -15.50
CA THR A 323 17.43 -9.49 -16.45
C THR A 323 17.85 -9.24 -17.90
N ALA A 324 18.03 -7.98 -18.30
CA ALA A 324 18.47 -7.63 -19.65
C ALA A 324 19.93 -8.03 -19.93
N ALA A 325 20.78 -8.04 -18.90
CA ALA A 325 22.20 -8.39 -19.01
C ALA A 325 22.50 -9.89 -18.85
N GLY A 326 21.47 -10.74 -18.72
CA GLY A 326 21.62 -12.21 -18.57
C GLY A 326 22.10 -12.94 -19.83
N GLY A 327 22.44 -12.22 -20.90
CA GLY A 327 23.13 -12.73 -22.07
C GLY A 327 24.28 -11.79 -22.40
N ASN A 328 25.51 -12.30 -22.28
CA ASN A 328 26.80 -11.75 -22.72
C ASN A 328 26.79 -10.30 -23.20
N ASP A 329 27.34 -9.37 -22.40
CA ASP A 329 28.22 -8.30 -22.90
C ASP A 329 28.87 -7.54 -21.72
N GLU A 330 30.21 -7.52 -21.72
CA GLU A 330 31.11 -6.94 -20.71
C GLU A 330 30.98 -5.41 -20.53
N PHE A 331 30.19 -4.73 -21.38
CA PHE A 331 30.16 -3.26 -21.46
C PHE A 331 29.13 -2.58 -20.53
N ILE A 332 28.22 -3.33 -19.90
CA ILE A 332 27.16 -2.79 -19.00
C ILE A 332 27.57 -2.86 -17.50
N LEU A 333 28.82 -3.21 -17.18
CA LEU A 333 29.25 -3.44 -15.79
C LEU A 333 29.34 -2.17 -14.90
N SER A 334 29.54 -0.97 -15.45
CA SER A 334 29.77 0.23 -14.63
C SER A 334 28.49 0.78 -13.95
N GLY A 335 27.32 0.64 -14.58
CA GLY A 335 26.03 1.12 -14.03
C GLY A 335 25.34 0.11 -13.12
N GLN A 336 25.63 -1.19 -13.29
CA GLN A 336 25.05 -2.29 -12.53
C GLN A 336 25.39 -2.22 -11.05
N GLY A 337 26.65 -1.99 -10.70
CA GLY A 337 27.08 -1.88 -9.30
C GLY A 337 26.49 -0.67 -8.58
N CYS A 338 26.34 0.46 -9.27
CA CYS A 338 25.84 1.70 -8.66
C CYS A 338 24.34 1.64 -8.35
N CYS A 339 23.49 1.30 -9.33
CA CYS A 339 22.05 1.22 -9.10
C CYS A 339 21.68 0.10 -8.13
N PHE A 340 22.39 -1.04 -8.18
CA PHE A 340 22.16 -2.14 -7.25
C PHE A 340 22.60 -1.78 -5.83
N ALA A 341 23.81 -1.22 -5.63
CA ALA A 341 24.29 -0.79 -4.32
C ALA A 341 23.47 0.36 -3.72
N VAL A 342 22.99 1.30 -4.55
CA VAL A 342 22.03 2.33 -4.12
C VAL A 342 20.71 1.67 -3.72
N SER A 343 20.20 0.71 -4.51
CA SER A 343 18.95 0.02 -4.19
C SER A 343 19.02 -0.77 -2.88
N GLU A 344 20.13 -1.46 -2.56
CA GLU A 344 20.32 -2.16 -1.29
C GLU A 344 20.41 -1.19 -0.11
N LYS A 345 21.23 -0.14 -0.23
CA LYS A 345 21.36 0.89 0.81
C LYS A 345 20.04 1.62 1.06
N MET A 346 19.23 1.82 0.01
CA MET A 346 17.91 2.44 0.12
C MET A 346 16.85 1.46 0.63
N LEU A 347 16.92 0.17 0.30
CA LEU A 347 15.99 -0.87 0.78
C LEU A 347 16.13 -1.08 2.29
N GLY A 348 17.35 -0.99 2.81
CA GLY A 348 17.61 -0.95 4.25
C GLY A 348 17.17 0.34 4.95
N ARG A 349 16.75 1.40 4.24
CA ARG A 349 16.40 2.69 4.85
C ARG A 349 14.97 3.17 4.58
N ALA A 350 14.34 2.72 3.50
CA ALA A 350 12.99 3.12 3.14
C ALA A 350 12.28 1.98 2.38
N ASN A 351 11.58 1.14 3.13
CA ASN A 351 10.80 0.04 2.57
C ASN A 351 9.36 0.07 3.11
N ARG A 352 8.44 -0.54 2.37
CA ARG A 352 7.02 -0.56 2.77
C ARG A 352 6.78 -1.33 4.08
N TRP A 353 7.65 -2.28 4.41
CA TRP A 353 7.51 -3.15 5.57
C TRP A 353 7.82 -2.42 6.88
N GLY A 354 8.69 -1.41 6.84
CA GLY A 354 8.98 -0.51 7.96
C GLY A 354 7.74 0.20 8.50
N PHE A 355 6.73 0.45 7.67
CA PHE A 355 5.47 1.05 8.13
C PHE A 355 4.73 0.21 9.17
N VAL A 356 4.96 -1.11 9.22
CA VAL A 356 4.40 -1.95 10.28
C VAL A 356 4.99 -1.55 11.64
N HIS A 357 6.31 -1.36 11.73
CA HIS A 357 6.96 -0.90 12.97
C HIS A 357 6.67 0.57 13.29
N VAL A 358 6.42 1.41 12.28
CA VAL A 358 5.93 2.79 12.50
C VAL A 358 4.57 2.76 13.21
N GLY A 359 3.64 1.91 12.75
CA GLY A 359 2.31 1.78 13.34
C GLY A 359 2.29 1.03 14.68
N ALA A 360 2.91 -0.14 14.73
CA ALA A 360 2.84 -1.05 15.87
C ALA A 360 3.74 -0.62 17.04
N ARG A 361 4.95 -0.10 16.75
CA ARG A 361 5.95 0.28 17.75
C ARG A 361 6.23 1.78 17.83
N GLY A 362 5.58 2.58 17.00
CA GLY A 362 5.79 4.02 16.98
C GLY A 362 7.21 4.44 16.57
N LYS A 363 7.99 3.58 15.91
CA LYS A 363 9.37 3.86 15.50
C LYS A 363 9.40 4.87 14.35
N ALA A 364 10.48 5.65 14.25
CA ALA A 364 10.69 6.53 13.11
C ALA A 364 10.92 5.73 11.82
N PHE A 365 10.41 6.20 10.68
CA PHE A 365 10.28 5.38 9.47
C PHE A 365 11.61 4.80 8.95
N CYS A 366 12.70 5.56 8.99
CA CYS A 366 14.00 5.08 8.54
C CYS A 366 14.58 3.99 9.46
N VAL A 367 14.40 4.14 10.77
CA VAL A 367 14.83 3.14 11.77
C VAL A 367 13.97 1.89 11.65
N ALA A 368 12.66 2.07 11.59
CA ALA A 368 11.68 1.01 11.39
C ALA A 368 11.96 0.20 10.11
N SER A 369 12.26 0.87 8.99
CA SER A 369 12.61 0.22 7.73
C SER A 369 13.87 -0.64 7.85
N ARG A 370 14.92 -0.11 8.50
CA ARG A 370 16.18 -0.82 8.71
C ARG A 370 16.01 -2.04 9.60
N ASP A 371 15.33 -1.87 10.72
CA ASP A 371 15.11 -2.92 11.71
C ASP A 371 14.32 -4.08 11.07
N VAL A 372 13.20 -3.79 10.41
CA VAL A 372 12.40 -4.81 9.71
C VAL A 372 13.20 -5.52 8.62
N TRP A 373 13.97 -4.78 7.81
CA TRP A 373 14.78 -5.40 6.77
C TRP A 373 15.87 -6.31 7.36
N SER A 374 16.52 -5.89 8.45
CA SER A 374 17.52 -6.70 9.14
C SER A 374 16.92 -7.99 9.72
N LEU A 375 15.69 -7.93 10.24
CA LEU A 375 14.96 -9.11 10.71
C LEU A 375 14.66 -10.08 9.55
N PHE A 376 14.27 -9.57 8.37
CA PHE A 376 14.02 -10.42 7.21
C PHE A 376 15.27 -11.13 6.72
N VAL A 377 16.42 -10.44 6.70
CA VAL A 377 17.71 -11.03 6.34
C VAL A 377 18.11 -12.09 7.37
N LEU A 378 18.03 -11.75 8.65
CA LEU A 378 18.41 -12.66 9.74
C LEU A 378 17.56 -13.94 9.79
N ARG A 379 16.28 -13.84 9.44
CA ARG A 379 15.36 -14.99 9.38
C ARG A 379 15.38 -15.71 8.02
N GLY A 380 16.18 -15.26 7.06
CA GLY A 380 16.27 -15.89 5.73
C GLY A 380 15.00 -15.76 4.88
N ILE A 381 14.13 -14.79 5.17
CA ILE A 381 12.89 -14.57 4.42
C ILE A 381 12.97 -13.37 3.46
N ALA A 382 14.13 -12.73 3.32
CA ALA A 382 14.30 -11.57 2.45
C ALA A 382 13.95 -11.87 0.97
N GLU A 383 14.36 -13.02 0.45
CA GLU A 383 14.02 -13.45 -0.92
C GLU A 383 12.54 -13.77 -1.08
N LEU A 384 11.95 -14.42 -0.07
CA LEU A 384 10.52 -14.70 -0.04
C LEU A 384 9.71 -13.41 -0.16
N VAL A 385 10.05 -12.43 0.69
CA VAL A 385 9.42 -11.11 0.73
C VAL A 385 9.66 -10.31 -0.56
N ASP A 386 10.81 -10.48 -1.23
CA ASP A 386 11.05 -9.85 -2.54
C ASP A 386 10.24 -10.50 -3.66
N SER A 387 9.94 -11.79 -3.54
CA SER A 387 9.12 -12.55 -4.49
C SER A 387 7.60 -12.40 -4.30
N ASP A 388 7.17 -11.63 -3.29
CA ASP A 388 5.76 -11.38 -2.99
C ASP A 388 5.00 -10.73 -4.17
N LEU A 389 3.99 -11.44 -4.67
CA LEU A 389 3.12 -10.96 -5.76
C LEU A 389 2.08 -9.95 -5.29
N THR A 390 1.85 -9.75 -3.98
CA THR A 390 0.86 -8.78 -3.49
C THR A 390 1.19 -7.37 -3.95
N GLY A 391 2.48 -7.02 -3.98
CA GLY A 391 2.94 -5.75 -4.56
C GLY A 391 2.54 -5.55 -6.02
N SER A 392 2.71 -6.60 -6.82
CA SER A 392 2.38 -6.64 -8.26
C SER A 392 0.87 -6.65 -8.49
N PHE A 393 0.12 -7.44 -7.71
CA PHE A 393 -1.36 -7.42 -7.69
C PHE A 393 -1.89 -6.01 -7.52
N CYS A 394 -1.42 -5.30 -6.49
CA CYS A 394 -1.85 -3.93 -6.22
C CYS A 394 -1.45 -2.96 -7.34
N PHE A 395 -0.37 -3.22 -8.07
CA PHE A 395 0.10 -2.36 -9.16
C PHE A 395 -0.73 -2.58 -10.42
N LEU A 396 -0.91 -3.84 -10.81
CA LEU A 396 -1.63 -4.24 -12.01
C LEU A 396 -3.13 -3.97 -11.92
N SER A 397 -3.75 -4.17 -10.74
CA SER A 397 -5.13 -3.74 -10.48
C SER A 397 -5.27 -2.21 -10.63
N SER A 398 -4.32 -1.44 -10.11
CA SER A 398 -4.32 0.03 -10.24
C SER A 398 -4.13 0.49 -11.68
N VAL A 399 -3.24 -0.16 -12.43
CA VAL A 399 -3.08 0.08 -13.88
C VAL A 399 -4.38 -0.22 -14.62
N THR A 400 -5.06 -1.32 -14.28
CA THR A 400 -6.36 -1.67 -14.88
C THR A 400 -7.40 -0.60 -14.59
N SER A 401 -7.52 -0.14 -13.34
CA SER A 401 -8.45 0.93 -12.96
C SER A 401 -8.14 2.26 -13.65
N GLY A 402 -6.85 2.62 -13.76
CA GLY A 402 -6.42 3.79 -14.54
C GLY A 402 -6.76 3.66 -16.02
N ALA A 403 -6.48 2.51 -16.63
CA ALA A 403 -6.79 2.26 -18.03
C ALA A 403 -8.30 2.33 -18.32
N LEU A 404 -9.15 1.80 -17.43
CA LEU A 404 -10.60 1.92 -17.53
C LEU A 404 -11.07 3.38 -17.42
N ALA A 405 -10.54 4.14 -16.47
CA ALA A 405 -10.85 5.56 -16.30
C ALA A 405 -10.44 6.38 -17.55
N SER A 406 -9.23 6.14 -18.05
CA SER A 406 -8.72 6.76 -19.28
C SER A 406 -9.54 6.38 -20.52
N LEU A 407 -9.97 5.13 -20.64
CA LEU A 407 -10.80 4.66 -21.74
C LEU A 407 -12.15 5.38 -21.77
N VAL A 408 -12.80 5.56 -20.61
CA VAL A 408 -14.09 6.29 -20.53
C VAL A 408 -13.90 7.77 -20.86
N SER A 409 -12.98 8.45 -20.18
CA SER A 409 -12.78 9.90 -20.35
C SER A 409 -12.17 10.27 -21.70
N GLY A 410 -11.25 9.45 -22.20
CA GLY A 410 -10.62 9.62 -23.50
C GLY A 410 -11.59 9.38 -24.65
N SER A 411 -12.39 8.31 -24.59
CA SER A 411 -13.42 8.06 -25.60
C SER A 411 -14.45 9.19 -25.64
N TRP A 412 -14.83 9.71 -24.47
CA TRP A 412 -15.70 10.89 -24.40
C TRP A 412 -15.07 12.09 -25.09
N ALA A 413 -13.80 12.40 -24.79
CA ALA A 413 -13.10 13.54 -25.38
C ALA A 413 -12.89 13.40 -26.90
N LEU A 414 -12.72 12.16 -27.41
CA LEU A 414 -12.64 11.88 -28.85
C LEU A 414 -13.98 12.02 -29.57
N ALA A 415 -15.09 11.75 -28.90
CA ALA A 415 -16.44 11.84 -29.46
C ALA A 415 -16.96 13.29 -29.60
N MET A 416 -16.26 14.26 -29.01
CA MET A 416 -16.58 15.69 -29.07
C MET A 416 -15.96 16.38 -30.30
N ASP A 417 -16.24 17.67 -30.49
CA ASP A 417 -15.77 18.49 -31.63
C ASP A 417 -14.26 18.39 -31.91
N LYS A 418 -13.85 18.70 -33.16
CA LYS A 418 -12.44 18.64 -33.62
C LYS A 418 -11.44 19.38 -32.73
N ASP A 419 -11.83 20.48 -32.10
CA ASP A 419 -10.97 21.22 -31.18
C ASP A 419 -10.77 20.51 -29.84
N GLN A 420 -11.77 19.75 -29.37
CA GLN A 420 -11.70 18.94 -28.15
C GLN A 420 -10.84 17.69 -28.34
N LYS A 421 -10.73 17.18 -29.57
CA LYS A 421 -9.83 16.07 -29.90
C LYS A 421 -8.38 16.34 -29.49
N LYS A 422 -7.92 17.61 -29.54
CA LYS A 422 -6.57 18.00 -29.11
C LYS A 422 -6.35 17.83 -27.60
N LEU A 423 -7.44 17.90 -26.81
CA LEU A 423 -7.44 17.73 -25.35
C LEU A 423 -7.65 16.27 -24.93
N ALA A 424 -8.00 15.37 -25.85
CA ALA A 424 -8.24 13.96 -25.53
C ALA A 424 -7.01 13.28 -24.90
N LEU A 425 -5.81 13.54 -25.42
CA LEU A 425 -4.57 12.97 -24.87
C LEU A 425 -4.32 13.39 -23.41
N PRO A 426 -4.27 14.69 -23.04
CA PRO A 426 -4.07 15.07 -21.65
C PRO A 426 -5.23 14.62 -20.73
N ILE A 427 -6.48 14.65 -21.20
CA ILE A 427 -7.64 14.14 -20.42
C ILE A 427 -7.48 12.65 -20.13
N SER A 428 -7.07 11.84 -21.11
CA SER A 428 -6.78 10.41 -20.93
C SER A 428 -5.67 10.18 -19.90
N ILE A 429 -4.58 10.94 -19.95
CA ILE A 429 -3.46 10.83 -19.00
C ILE A 429 -3.94 11.18 -17.58
N TYR A 430 -4.68 12.27 -17.40
CA TYR A 430 -5.19 12.66 -16.07
C TYR A 430 -6.18 11.63 -15.53
N ALA A 431 -7.10 11.15 -16.35
CA ALA A 431 -8.05 10.10 -15.97
C ALA A 431 -7.34 8.79 -15.60
N PHE A 432 -6.27 8.41 -16.32
CA PHE A 432 -5.43 7.27 -15.97
C PHE A 432 -4.82 7.43 -14.57
N LEU A 433 -4.22 8.58 -14.28
CA LEU A 433 -3.60 8.84 -12.98
C LEU A 433 -4.65 8.83 -11.85
N ILE A 434 -5.83 9.41 -12.08
CA ILE A 434 -6.94 9.40 -11.10
C ILE A 434 -7.30 7.95 -10.75
N GLY A 435 -7.54 7.12 -11.76
CA GLY A 435 -7.89 5.72 -11.55
C GLY A 435 -6.78 4.89 -10.91
N TYR A 436 -5.54 5.14 -11.32
CA TYR A 436 -4.38 4.48 -10.73
C TYR A 436 -4.27 4.79 -9.22
N TYR A 437 -4.27 6.07 -8.84
CA TYR A 437 -4.08 6.46 -7.45
C TYR A 437 -5.28 6.08 -6.56
N MET A 438 -6.51 6.21 -7.05
CA MET A 438 -7.73 5.80 -6.32
C MET A 438 -7.69 4.31 -5.98
N CYS A 439 -7.39 3.47 -6.98
CA CYS A 439 -7.29 2.02 -6.78
C CYS A 439 -6.13 1.65 -5.85
N ARG A 440 -4.96 2.28 -6.04
CA ARG A 440 -3.76 2.02 -5.23
C ARG A 440 -3.96 2.39 -3.75
N MET A 441 -4.72 3.44 -3.49
CA MET A 441 -5.13 3.84 -2.13
C MET A 441 -6.05 2.78 -1.51
N MET A 442 -7.08 2.33 -2.23
CA MET A 442 -8.09 1.41 -1.72
C MET A 442 -7.53 0.01 -1.42
N ILE A 443 -6.64 -0.52 -2.25
CA ILE A 443 -6.01 -1.84 -2.06
C ILE A 443 -4.85 -1.77 -1.04
N ALA A 444 -4.60 -0.63 -0.41
CA ALA A 444 -3.52 -0.51 0.57
C ALA A 444 -3.76 -1.34 1.82
N TRP A 445 -5.01 -1.50 2.26
CA TRP A 445 -5.30 -2.17 3.52
C TRP A 445 -5.09 -3.70 3.47
N PRO A 446 -5.49 -4.46 2.41
CA PRO A 446 -5.17 -5.88 2.35
C PRO A 446 -3.65 -6.08 2.21
N GLN A 447 -2.98 -5.17 1.48
CA GLN A 447 -1.52 -5.17 1.38
C GLN A 447 -0.84 -4.91 2.74
N ALA A 448 -1.46 -4.11 3.62
CA ALA A 448 -0.99 -3.87 4.97
C ALA A 448 -1.12 -5.11 5.86
N CYS A 449 -2.22 -5.88 5.73
CA CYS A 449 -2.38 -7.16 6.44
C CYS A 449 -1.27 -8.13 6.07
N VAL A 450 -0.95 -8.29 4.78
CA VAL A 450 0.15 -9.14 4.32
C VAL A 450 1.49 -8.69 4.88
N ALA A 451 1.73 -7.38 4.95
CA ALA A 451 2.95 -6.86 5.55
C ALA A 451 3.04 -7.08 7.06
N ALA A 452 1.94 -6.88 7.78
CA ALA A 452 1.87 -7.18 9.19
C ALA A 452 2.16 -8.66 9.48
N TYR A 453 1.65 -9.58 8.64
CA TYR A 453 1.89 -11.01 8.75
C TYR A 453 3.36 -11.39 8.56
N HIS A 454 4.02 -10.88 7.50
CA HIS A 454 5.46 -11.12 7.29
C HIS A 454 6.32 -10.58 8.43
N VAL A 455 5.99 -9.39 8.94
CA VAL A 455 6.73 -8.76 10.04
C VAL A 455 6.51 -9.50 11.36
N ALA A 456 5.28 -9.89 11.67
CA ALA A 456 4.97 -10.71 12.85
C ALA A 456 5.70 -12.06 12.80
N TYR A 457 5.76 -12.69 11.62
CA TYR A 457 6.51 -13.94 11.45
C TYR A 457 8.03 -13.72 11.64
N ALA A 458 8.59 -12.65 11.11
CA ALA A 458 10.02 -12.36 11.27
C ALA A 458 10.42 -12.13 12.75
N GLU A 459 9.52 -11.52 13.52
CA GLU A 459 9.70 -11.29 14.95
C GLU A 459 9.67 -12.59 15.73
N ASN A 460 8.61 -13.38 15.55
CA ASN A 460 8.45 -14.67 16.23
C ASN A 460 7.95 -15.77 15.26
N PRO A 461 8.87 -16.50 14.61
CA PRO A 461 8.52 -17.58 13.69
C PRO A 461 7.82 -18.77 14.37
N GLN A 462 7.94 -18.90 15.69
CA GLN A 462 7.34 -19.99 16.47
C GLN A 462 5.97 -19.62 17.04
N ASN A 463 5.44 -18.44 16.73
CA ASN A 463 4.14 -18.03 17.22
C ASN A 463 3.04 -18.97 16.67
N PRO A 464 2.31 -19.69 17.54
CA PRO A 464 1.29 -20.63 17.11
C PRO A 464 0.13 -19.96 16.33
N GLN A 465 -0.05 -18.64 16.47
CA GLN A 465 -1.09 -17.88 15.77
C GLN A 465 -0.80 -17.67 14.28
N LEU A 466 0.46 -17.76 13.85
CA LEU A 466 0.87 -17.46 12.48
C LEU A 466 0.73 -18.68 11.53
N GLY A 467 0.51 -19.89 12.05
CA GLY A 467 0.37 -21.10 11.23
C GLY A 467 1.66 -21.51 10.50
N THR A 468 1.57 -22.48 9.58
CA THR A 468 2.74 -23.12 8.92
C THR A 468 3.03 -22.61 7.50
N LEU A 469 2.28 -21.61 7.01
CA LEU A 469 2.29 -21.18 5.61
C LEU A 469 3.66 -20.70 5.11
N ILE A 470 4.35 -19.84 5.87
CA ILE A 470 5.70 -19.36 5.51
C ILE A 470 6.74 -20.51 5.60
N PRO A 471 6.81 -21.28 6.71
CA PRO A 471 7.72 -22.43 6.79
C PRO A 471 7.56 -23.45 5.67
N GLU A 472 6.32 -23.78 5.28
CA GLU A 472 6.04 -24.73 4.20
C GLU A 472 6.54 -24.21 2.85
N HIS A 473 6.25 -22.96 2.52
CA HIS A 473 6.71 -22.39 1.25
C HIS A 473 8.23 -22.23 1.19
N LEU A 474 8.88 -21.92 2.31
CA LEU A 474 10.34 -21.87 2.37
C LEU A 474 10.96 -23.25 2.08
N ARG A 475 10.36 -24.33 2.60
CA ARG A 475 10.78 -25.70 2.28
C ARG A 475 10.57 -26.05 0.81
N GLU A 476 9.46 -25.62 0.22
CA GLU A 476 9.21 -25.80 -1.22
C GLU A 476 10.27 -25.08 -2.07
N LEU A 477 10.60 -23.83 -1.74
CA LEU A 477 11.64 -23.06 -2.45
C LEU A 477 13.01 -23.72 -2.31
N GLN A 478 13.37 -24.19 -1.11
CA GLN A 478 14.61 -24.93 -0.87
C GLN A 478 14.66 -26.26 -1.62
N ALA A 479 13.54 -26.99 -1.68
CA ALA A 479 13.44 -28.23 -2.45
C ALA A 479 13.59 -27.99 -3.96
N MET A 480 12.97 -26.94 -4.50
CA MET A 480 13.13 -26.55 -5.91
C MET A 480 14.58 -26.14 -6.23
N ALA A 481 15.23 -25.38 -5.34
CA ALA A 481 16.64 -25.02 -5.52
C ALA A 481 17.55 -26.26 -5.49
N ALA A 482 17.30 -27.21 -4.58
CA ALA A 482 18.07 -28.44 -4.47
C ALA A 482 17.89 -29.39 -5.68
N ASP A 483 16.71 -29.41 -6.30
CA ASP A 483 16.46 -30.19 -7.52
C ASP A 483 17.13 -29.56 -8.75
N GLN A 484 17.24 -28.23 -8.79
CA GLN A 484 17.91 -27.50 -9.87
C GLN A 484 19.44 -27.66 -9.86
N ASP A 485 20.04 -27.87 -8.68
CA ASP A 485 21.47 -28.18 -8.51
C ASP A 485 21.81 -29.68 -8.67
N ARG A 486 20.80 -30.55 -8.85
CA ARG A 486 21.04 -31.98 -9.06
C ARG A 486 21.56 -32.19 -10.50
N PRO A 487 22.74 -32.81 -10.71
CA PRO A 487 23.23 -33.07 -12.06
C PRO A 487 22.24 -33.96 -12.80
N ARG A 488 21.72 -33.49 -13.93
CA ARG A 488 20.90 -34.33 -14.82
C ARG A 488 21.78 -35.48 -15.29
N VAL A 489 21.57 -36.66 -14.73
CA VAL A 489 22.13 -37.91 -15.26
C VAL A 489 21.46 -38.11 -16.61
N ILE A 490 22.14 -37.71 -17.67
CA ILE A 490 21.80 -38.11 -19.04
C ILE A 490 22.08 -39.61 -19.07
N HIS A 491 21.04 -40.43 -18.97
CA HIS A 491 21.15 -41.83 -19.34
C HIS A 491 21.43 -41.87 -20.84
N PHE A 492 22.71 -41.98 -21.20
CA PHE A 492 23.10 -42.56 -22.47
C PHE A 492 22.66 -44.03 -22.40
N SER A 493 21.54 -44.34 -23.04
CA SER A 493 21.25 -45.74 -23.37
C SER A 493 22.28 -46.14 -24.41
N ASP A 494 23.30 -46.88 -23.98
CA ASP A 494 24.12 -47.70 -24.87
C ASP A 494 23.23 -48.81 -25.44
N ASP A 495 22.55 -48.52 -26.55
CA ASP A 495 22.08 -49.56 -27.46
C ASP A 495 23.31 -50.09 -28.22
N ILE A 496 24.09 -50.93 -27.54
CA ILE A 496 25.10 -51.80 -28.16
C ILE A 496 24.66 -53.25 -27.90
N ASP A 497 24.31 -53.91 -29.01
CA ASP A 497 24.33 -55.34 -29.27
C ASP A 497 23.72 -56.29 -28.22
N ASN A 498 22.50 -56.77 -28.52
CA ASN A 498 22.29 -58.21 -28.63
C ASN A 498 20.95 -58.55 -29.30
N SER A 499 21.04 -59.07 -30.54
CA SER A 499 20.21 -60.10 -31.22
C SER A 499 19.87 -59.73 -32.66
#